data_AF-A0A832JFM5-F1
#
_entry.id   AF-A0A832JFM5-F1
#
_cell.length_a   1.000
_cell.length_b   1.000
_cell.length_c   1.000
_cell.angle_alpha   90.00
_cell.angle_beta   90.00
_cell.angle_gamma   90.00
#
_symmetry.space_group_name_H-M   'P 1'
#
loop_
_entity.id
_entity.type
_entity.pdbx_description
1 polymer ?
#
loop_
_entity_poly.entity_id
_entity_poly.type
_entity_poly.pdbx_seq_one_letter_code
_entity_poly.pdbx_strand_id
1 'polypeptide(L)'
;MGTSKDRRWAQDTLRVDGNSFIVYRLRRLEEEGMASLDRLPFSIRILLENALRHWDNAIVTEETLLALARWQPHPGDAQEVPFFPSRVVLQDFTGVPAVVDLAAMRSAMARMGGDPNRVNPLIPADLIIDHSVQVDHFGTPEAFARNVELEFERNRERYTLLRWAQRAFRNFRVVPPGMGIIHQVNLEYLARVVEAREEEGAWTAFPDTLLGTDSHT
;
A
#
# COMPACT_ATOMS: atom_id res chain seq x y z
N MET A 1 -33.64 -19.03 -1.69
CA MET A 1 -33.15 -17.89 -2.49
C MET A 1 -32.65 -16.84 -1.49
N GLY A 2 -31.41 -16.99 -1.03
CA GLY A 2 -30.80 -16.05 -0.10
C GLY A 2 -30.45 -14.77 -0.85
N THR A 3 -30.84 -13.62 -0.32
CA THR A 3 -30.31 -12.33 -0.76
C THR A 3 -28.79 -12.39 -0.73
N SER A 4 -28.14 -12.17 -1.86
CA SER A 4 -26.68 -12.10 -1.96
C SER A 4 -26.19 -11.06 -0.95
N LYS A 5 -25.53 -11.50 0.12
CA LYS A 5 -24.93 -10.61 1.11
C LYS A 5 -23.79 -9.86 0.42
N ASP A 6 -23.78 -8.54 0.53
CA ASP A 6 -22.66 -7.69 0.11
C ASP A 6 -21.87 -7.22 1.33
N ARG A 7 -20.66 -6.68 1.16
CA ARG A 7 -19.85 -6.20 2.30
C ARG A 7 -20.57 -5.23 3.27
N ARG A 8 -21.65 -4.57 2.85
CA ARG A 8 -22.31 -3.50 3.62
C ARG A 8 -23.01 -4.01 4.87
N TRP A 9 -23.42 -5.28 4.93
CA TRP A 9 -24.04 -5.84 6.14
C TRP A 9 -23.09 -5.81 7.35
N ALA A 10 -21.77 -5.82 7.11
CA ALA A 10 -20.76 -5.78 8.16
C ALA A 10 -20.30 -4.36 8.53
N GLN A 11 -20.84 -3.33 7.88
CA GLN A 11 -20.49 -1.94 8.17
C GLN A 11 -21.01 -1.51 9.55
N ASP A 12 -20.26 -0.61 10.17
CA ASP A 12 -20.68 0.16 11.33
C ASP A 12 -20.06 1.56 11.26
N THR A 13 -20.54 2.47 12.10
CA THR A 13 -20.00 3.83 12.20
C THR A 13 -19.12 3.97 13.44
N LEU A 14 -17.84 4.22 13.23
CA LEU A 14 -16.91 4.64 14.26
C LEU A 14 -16.93 6.18 14.34
N ARG A 15 -17.15 6.72 15.55
CA ARG A 15 -17.08 8.17 15.81
C ARG A 15 -15.83 8.50 16.61
N VAL A 16 -15.02 9.42 16.11
CA VAL A 16 -13.78 9.88 16.75
C VAL A 16 -13.69 11.39 16.60
N ASP A 17 -13.56 12.13 17.70
CA ASP A 17 -13.40 13.60 17.72
C ASP A 17 -14.41 14.36 16.85
N GLY A 18 -15.67 13.91 16.87
CA GLY A 18 -16.76 14.51 16.09
C GLY A 18 -16.82 14.10 14.62
N ASN A 19 -15.82 13.36 14.11
CA ASN A 19 -15.82 12.78 12.78
C ASN A 19 -16.46 11.39 12.78
N SER A 20 -17.05 11.01 11.66
CA SER A 20 -17.67 9.68 11.47
C SER A 20 -16.95 8.92 10.37
N PHE A 21 -16.61 7.67 10.65
CA PHE A 21 -15.94 6.76 9.74
C PHE A 21 -16.72 5.46 9.61
N ILE A 22 -16.87 4.95 8.40
CA ILE A 22 -17.33 3.60 8.14
C ILE A 22 -16.20 2.63 8.49
N VAL A 23 -16.53 1.56 9.21
CA VAL A 23 -15.62 0.46 9.51
C VAL A 23 -16.29 -0.87 9.22
N TYR A 24 -15.52 -1.87 8.80
CA TYR A 24 -16.03 -3.23 8.57
C TYR A 24 -15.74 -4.08 9.81
N ARG A 25 -16.78 -4.35 10.61
CA ARG A 25 -16.62 -4.98 11.92
C ARG A 25 -16.48 -6.49 11.79
N LEU A 26 -15.29 -7.02 12.04
CA LEU A 26 -15.05 -8.47 12.07
C LEU A 26 -15.99 -9.24 13.01
N ARG A 27 -16.42 -8.63 14.13
CA ARG A 27 -17.36 -9.25 15.09
C ARG A 27 -18.66 -9.70 14.43
N ARG A 28 -19.07 -9.04 13.34
CA ARG A 28 -20.23 -9.43 12.53
C ARG A 28 -20.11 -10.85 11.99
N LEU A 29 -18.89 -11.30 11.70
CA LEU A 29 -18.62 -12.69 11.28
C LEU A 29 -18.79 -13.68 12.44
N GLU A 30 -18.50 -13.30 13.69
CA GLU A 30 -18.77 -14.16 14.86
C GLU A 30 -20.26 -14.24 15.17
N GLU A 31 -20.97 -13.11 15.08
CA GLU A 31 -22.43 -13.03 15.27
C GLU A 31 -23.18 -13.95 14.30
N GLU A 32 -22.67 -14.08 13.07
CA GLU A 32 -23.21 -15.00 12.05
C GLU A 32 -22.63 -16.43 12.14
N GLY A 33 -21.79 -16.74 13.12
CA GLY A 33 -21.17 -18.06 13.30
C GLY A 33 -20.18 -18.44 12.19
N MET A 34 -19.66 -17.46 11.44
CA MET A 34 -18.70 -17.67 10.35
C MET A 34 -17.25 -17.74 10.85
N ALA A 35 -16.93 -17.06 11.95
CA ALA A 35 -15.58 -16.93 12.49
C ALA A 35 -15.50 -17.22 14.00
N SER A 36 -14.28 -17.48 14.48
CA SER A 36 -13.93 -17.41 15.91
C SER A 36 -12.69 -16.54 16.07
N LEU A 37 -12.88 -15.23 16.19
CA LEU A 37 -11.80 -14.24 16.08
C LEU A 37 -10.75 -14.40 17.17
N ASP A 38 -11.16 -14.79 18.39
CA ASP A 38 -10.26 -15.02 19.52
C ASP A 38 -9.19 -16.08 19.23
N ARG A 39 -9.45 -17.01 18.29
CA ARG A 39 -8.51 -18.04 17.87
C ARG A 39 -7.60 -17.61 16.72
N LEU A 40 -7.93 -16.51 16.02
CA LEU A 40 -7.15 -16.02 14.89
C LEU A 40 -5.99 -15.13 15.36
N PRO A 41 -4.75 -15.36 14.87
CA PRO A 41 -3.66 -14.40 15.04
C PRO A 41 -4.06 -13.02 14.50
N PHE A 42 -3.54 -11.96 15.11
CA PHE A 42 -3.85 -10.58 14.67
C PHE A 42 -3.51 -10.34 13.20
N SER A 43 -2.42 -10.91 12.69
CA SER A 43 -2.07 -10.84 11.26
C SER A 43 -3.17 -11.41 10.36
N ILE A 44 -3.79 -12.54 10.73
CA ILE A 44 -4.92 -13.12 10.00
C ILE A 44 -6.17 -12.25 10.13
N ARG A 45 -6.38 -11.59 11.28
CA ARG A 45 -7.49 -10.63 11.43
C ARG A 45 -7.34 -9.43 10.48
N ILE A 46 -6.11 -8.96 10.22
CA ILE A 46 -5.86 -7.91 9.22
C ILE A 46 -6.21 -8.39 7.80
N LEU A 47 -5.81 -9.61 7.43
CA LEU A 47 -6.19 -10.20 6.14
C LEU A 47 -7.71 -10.41 6.03
N LEU A 48 -8.35 -10.84 7.11
CA LEU A 48 -9.79 -11.05 7.17
C LEU A 48 -10.57 -9.72 7.05
N GLU A 49 -10.08 -8.64 7.67
CA GLU A 49 -10.65 -7.30 7.48
C GLU A 49 -10.52 -6.87 6.02
N ASN A 50 -9.35 -7.10 5.43
CA ASN A 50 -9.08 -6.76 4.05
C ASN A 50 -10.05 -7.49 3.10
N ALA A 51 -10.21 -8.80 3.27
CA ALA A 51 -11.17 -9.58 2.51
C ALA A 51 -12.62 -9.11 2.74
N LEU A 52 -13.03 -8.87 3.99
CA LEU A 52 -14.39 -8.44 4.31
C LEU A 52 -14.74 -7.10 3.67
N ARG A 53 -13.82 -6.13 3.74
CA ARG A 53 -13.99 -4.82 3.13
C ARG A 53 -13.99 -4.88 1.61
N HIS A 54 -13.32 -5.85 1.00
CA HIS A 54 -13.29 -6.02 -0.47
C HIS A 54 -14.24 -7.11 -0.99
N TRP A 55 -15.13 -7.64 -0.15
CA TRP A 55 -16.08 -8.67 -0.56
C TRP A 55 -17.05 -8.16 -1.64
N ASP A 56 -16.86 -8.67 -2.86
CA ASP A 56 -17.60 -8.30 -4.07
C ASP A 56 -18.28 -9.49 -4.78
N ASN A 57 -18.14 -10.71 -4.25
CA ASN A 57 -18.62 -11.97 -4.84
C ASN A 57 -17.99 -12.27 -6.22
N ALA A 58 -16.86 -11.66 -6.56
CA ALA A 58 -16.14 -11.87 -7.81
C ALA A 58 -14.66 -12.13 -7.58
N ILE A 59 -13.92 -11.14 -7.07
CA ILE A 59 -12.50 -11.31 -6.72
C ILE A 59 -12.39 -11.85 -5.31
N VAL A 60 -13.12 -11.26 -4.37
CA VAL A 60 -13.22 -11.77 -3.00
C VAL A 60 -14.57 -12.44 -2.86
N THR A 61 -14.56 -13.75 -2.65
CA THR A 61 -15.77 -14.57 -2.51
C THR A 61 -16.05 -14.92 -1.05
N GLU A 62 -17.22 -15.49 -0.79
CA GLU A 62 -17.55 -16.01 0.54
C GLU A 62 -16.56 -17.11 0.98
N GLU A 63 -16.07 -17.93 0.04
CA GLU A 63 -15.06 -18.95 0.30
C GLU A 63 -13.74 -18.36 0.79
N THR A 64 -13.27 -17.25 0.19
CA THR A 64 -12.07 -16.53 0.66
C THR A 64 -12.25 -16.04 2.10
N LEU A 65 -13.43 -15.49 2.42
CA LEU A 65 -13.75 -15.05 3.77
C LEU A 65 -13.75 -16.18 4.77
N LEU A 66 -14.41 -17.30 4.44
CA LEU A 66 -14.48 -18.47 5.31
C LEU A 66 -13.10 -19.11 5.52
N ALA A 67 -12.25 -19.12 4.48
CA ALA A 67 -10.88 -19.62 4.57
C ALA A 67 -10.05 -18.85 5.61
N LEU A 68 -10.14 -17.52 5.60
CA LEU A 68 -9.45 -16.67 6.58
C LEU A 68 -10.12 -16.73 7.96
N ALA A 69 -11.45 -16.74 8.01
CA ALA A 69 -12.23 -16.78 9.25
C ALA A 69 -12.03 -18.08 10.05
N ARG A 70 -11.71 -19.18 9.36
CA ARG A 70 -11.51 -20.52 9.92
C ARG A 70 -10.06 -20.99 9.79
N TRP A 71 -9.14 -20.08 9.51
CA TRP A 71 -7.74 -20.38 9.27
C TRP A 71 -7.12 -21.18 10.43
N GLN A 72 -6.28 -22.14 10.08
CA GLN A 72 -5.50 -22.96 11.02
C GLN A 72 -4.05 -23.10 10.54
N PRO A 73 -3.07 -23.23 11.43
CA PRO A 73 -1.66 -23.36 11.09
C PRO A 73 -1.29 -24.80 10.67
N HIS A 74 -2.03 -25.41 9.75
CA HIS A 74 -1.75 -26.77 9.26
C HIS A 74 -0.92 -26.73 7.97
N PRO A 75 0.26 -27.38 7.93
CA PRO A 75 1.05 -27.51 6.71
C PRO A 75 0.29 -28.37 5.69
N GLY A 76 -0.25 -27.75 4.64
CA GLY A 76 -0.97 -28.45 3.55
C GLY A 76 -2.22 -27.73 3.07
N ASP A 77 -2.85 -26.92 3.91
CA ASP A 77 -4.09 -26.20 3.60
C ASP A 77 -3.81 -24.81 3.00
N ALA A 78 -2.80 -24.72 2.14
CA ALA A 78 -2.44 -23.45 1.50
C ALA A 78 -3.52 -23.06 0.48
N GLN A 79 -4.36 -22.10 0.87
CA GLN A 79 -5.31 -21.46 -0.02
C GLN A 79 -4.77 -20.08 -0.41
N GLU A 80 -4.75 -19.80 -1.72
CA GLU A 80 -4.45 -18.46 -2.21
C GLU A 80 -5.60 -17.52 -1.84
N VAL A 81 -5.24 -16.35 -1.31
CA VAL A 81 -6.20 -15.32 -0.94
C VAL A 81 -5.82 -14.00 -1.62
N PRO A 82 -6.78 -13.31 -2.26
CA PRO A 82 -6.58 -11.95 -2.72
C PRO A 82 -6.22 -11.02 -1.56
N PHE A 83 -5.32 -10.08 -1.82
CA PHE A 83 -4.93 -9.08 -0.84
C PHE A 83 -4.79 -7.71 -1.49
N PHE A 84 -5.39 -6.70 -0.88
CA PHE A 84 -5.46 -5.34 -1.39
C PHE A 84 -4.77 -4.39 -0.40
N PRO A 85 -3.45 -4.17 -0.53
CA PRO A 85 -2.73 -3.29 0.38
C PRO A 85 -3.29 -1.85 0.34
N SER A 86 -3.19 -1.13 1.46
CA SER A 86 -3.59 0.29 1.53
C SER A 86 -2.67 1.17 0.67
N ARG A 87 -1.38 0.82 0.57
CA ARG A 87 -0.34 1.59 -0.14
C ARG A 87 0.85 0.73 -0.57
N VAL A 88 1.76 1.32 -1.33
CA VAL A 88 3.04 0.74 -1.74
C VAL A 88 4.18 1.64 -1.29
N VAL A 89 5.31 1.05 -0.89
CA VAL A 89 6.56 1.77 -0.65
C VAL A 89 7.66 1.28 -1.60
N LEU A 90 8.44 2.20 -2.14
CA LEU A 90 9.52 1.89 -3.07
C LEU A 90 10.82 2.56 -2.63
N GLN A 91 11.94 1.92 -2.93
CA GLN A 91 13.26 2.55 -2.89
C GLN A 91 13.74 2.88 -4.31
N ASP A 92 14.78 3.69 -4.49
CA ASP A 92 15.12 4.26 -5.80
C ASP A 92 15.67 3.27 -6.84
N PHE A 93 16.32 2.16 -6.46
CA PHE A 93 16.78 1.12 -7.39
C PHE A 93 15.64 0.29 -7.97
N THR A 94 14.59 -0.01 -7.21
CA THR A 94 13.40 -0.73 -7.71
C THR A 94 12.29 0.21 -8.17
N GLY A 95 12.24 1.42 -7.64
CA GLY A 95 11.27 2.44 -7.98
C GLY A 95 11.51 3.10 -9.33
N VAL A 96 12.77 3.32 -9.73
CA VAL A 96 13.10 3.79 -11.08
C VAL A 96 12.57 2.85 -12.18
N PRO A 97 12.88 1.54 -12.20
CA PRO A 97 12.32 0.65 -13.22
C PRO A 97 10.79 0.58 -13.16
N ALA A 98 10.17 0.59 -11.96
CA ALA A 98 8.71 0.64 -11.85
C ALA A 98 8.11 1.91 -12.51
N VAL A 99 8.75 3.07 -12.36
CA VAL A 99 8.33 4.31 -13.04
C VAL A 99 8.52 4.21 -14.56
N VAL A 100 9.62 3.61 -15.02
CA VAL A 100 9.86 3.36 -16.44
C VAL A 100 8.79 2.44 -17.02
N ASP A 101 8.39 1.40 -16.30
CA ASP A 101 7.32 0.49 -16.71
C ASP A 101 5.98 1.22 -16.83
N LEU A 102 5.62 2.06 -15.86
CA LEU A 102 4.42 2.90 -15.94
C LEU A 102 4.46 3.85 -17.15
N ALA A 103 5.63 4.44 -17.46
CA ALA A 103 5.80 5.28 -18.64
C ALA A 103 5.66 4.47 -19.94
N ALA A 104 6.24 3.27 -20.00
CA ALA A 104 6.13 2.37 -21.14
C ALA A 104 4.68 1.90 -21.36
N MET A 105 3.96 1.58 -20.28
CA MET A 105 2.52 1.27 -20.31
C MET A 105 1.69 2.43 -20.85
N ARG A 106 2.01 3.68 -20.47
CA ARG A 106 1.36 4.88 -21.05
C ARG A 106 1.60 4.98 -22.55
N SER A 107 2.85 4.77 -23.01
CA SER A 107 3.16 4.76 -24.43
C SER A 107 2.44 3.64 -25.18
N ALA A 108 2.32 2.46 -24.58
CA ALA A 108 1.58 1.34 -25.16
C ALA A 108 0.08 1.64 -25.28
N MET A 109 -0.53 2.19 -24.22
CA MET A 109 -1.93 2.62 -24.21
C MET A 109 -2.21 3.65 -25.33
N ALA A 110 -1.33 4.63 -25.50
CA ALA A 110 -1.44 5.61 -26.58
C ALA A 110 -1.41 4.98 -27.97
N ARG A 111 -0.47 4.04 -28.22
CA ARG A 111 -0.35 3.33 -29.51
C ARG A 111 -1.58 2.48 -29.82
N MET A 112 -2.28 2.01 -28.80
CA MET A 112 -3.54 1.27 -28.94
C MET A 112 -4.78 2.17 -29.09
N GLY A 113 -4.60 3.50 -29.12
CA GLY A 113 -5.70 4.47 -29.22
C GLY A 113 -6.46 4.71 -27.92
N GLY A 114 -5.96 4.21 -26.78
CA GLY A 114 -6.52 4.45 -25.46
C GLY A 114 -5.98 5.71 -24.79
N ASP A 115 -6.62 6.14 -23.71
CA ASP A 115 -6.16 7.27 -22.88
C ASP A 115 -4.99 6.84 -21.96
N PRO A 116 -3.76 7.36 -22.15
CA PRO A 116 -2.62 7.03 -21.30
C PRO A 116 -2.80 7.42 -19.84
N ASN A 117 -3.64 8.41 -19.54
CA ASN A 117 -3.86 8.89 -18.16
C ASN A 117 -4.62 7.88 -17.29
N ARG A 118 -5.17 6.82 -17.90
CA ARG A 118 -5.71 5.66 -17.19
C ARG A 118 -4.63 4.79 -16.55
N VAL A 119 -3.40 4.83 -17.08
CA VAL A 119 -2.24 4.18 -16.45
C VAL A 119 -1.74 5.08 -15.32
N ASN A 120 -2.10 4.71 -14.10
CA ASN A 120 -1.77 5.43 -12.88
C ASN A 120 -1.77 4.47 -11.68
N PRO A 121 -0.94 4.67 -10.64
CA PRO A 121 -1.10 4.00 -9.36
C PRO A 121 -2.53 4.15 -8.82
N LEU A 122 -3.16 3.02 -8.47
CA LEU A 122 -4.53 3.01 -7.93
C LEU A 122 -4.54 3.38 -6.44
N ILE A 123 -3.51 2.97 -5.71
CA ILE A 123 -3.28 3.26 -4.31
C ILE A 123 -2.05 4.18 -4.14
N PRO A 124 -1.91 4.86 -3.00
CA PRO A 124 -0.72 5.65 -2.68
C PRO A 124 0.57 4.84 -2.85
N ALA A 125 1.56 5.46 -3.48
CA ALA A 125 2.89 4.93 -3.69
C ALA A 125 3.92 5.98 -3.25
N ASP A 126 4.72 5.62 -2.25
CA ASP A 126 5.78 6.45 -1.70
C ASP A 126 7.14 5.89 -2.14
N LEU A 127 7.90 6.66 -2.92
CA LEU A 127 9.26 6.33 -3.31
C LEU A 127 10.25 7.11 -2.48
N ILE A 128 11.15 6.43 -1.78
CA ILE A 128 12.21 7.01 -0.97
C ILE A 128 13.53 6.87 -1.71
N ILE A 129 14.30 7.94 -1.79
CA ILE A 129 15.65 7.93 -2.37
C ILE A 129 16.65 7.78 -1.22
N ASP A 130 17.22 6.59 -1.06
CA ASP A 130 18.12 6.26 0.05
C ASP A 130 19.26 5.31 -0.32
N HIS A 131 19.22 4.64 -1.49
CA HIS A 131 20.27 3.69 -1.93
C HIS A 131 21.35 4.32 -2.81
N SER A 132 21.29 5.63 -3.04
CA SER A 132 22.14 6.36 -3.97
C SER A 132 23.33 7.07 -3.33
N VAL A 133 23.25 7.43 -2.04
CA VAL A 133 24.36 8.08 -1.31
C VAL A 133 25.51 7.09 -1.13
N GLN A 134 26.72 7.54 -1.43
CA GLN A 134 27.96 6.80 -1.18
C GLN A 134 28.84 7.56 -0.18
N VAL A 135 29.68 6.84 0.56
CA VAL A 135 30.62 7.44 1.51
C VAL A 135 31.95 7.72 0.80
N ASP A 136 32.00 8.78 -0.01
CA ASP A 136 33.22 9.24 -0.68
C ASP A 136 34.13 10.03 0.28
N HIS A 137 33.51 10.86 1.11
CA HIS A 137 34.16 11.63 2.17
C HIS A 137 33.68 11.17 3.54
N PHE A 138 34.57 11.10 4.53
CA PHE A 138 34.26 10.70 5.89
C PHE A 138 35.16 11.43 6.91
N GLY A 139 34.70 11.51 8.17
CA GLY A 139 35.52 12.00 9.29
C GLY A 139 35.72 13.52 9.36
N THR A 140 35.06 14.32 8.52
CA THR A 140 35.10 15.79 8.60
C THR A 140 33.69 16.40 8.67
N PRO A 141 33.53 17.63 9.20
CA PRO A 141 32.24 18.32 9.24
C PRO A 141 31.58 18.50 7.86
N GLU A 142 32.36 18.58 6.78
CA GLU A 142 31.89 18.79 5.41
C GLU A 142 31.49 17.49 4.69
N ALA A 143 31.82 16.33 5.27
CA ALA A 143 31.65 15.03 4.61
C ALA A 143 30.21 14.79 4.11
N PHE A 144 29.21 15.12 4.95
CA PHE A 144 27.80 14.97 4.58
C PHE A 144 27.43 15.80 3.34
N ALA A 145 27.75 17.10 3.37
CA ALA A 145 27.40 18.00 2.26
C ALA A 145 28.09 17.59 0.96
N ARG A 146 29.36 17.14 1.03
CA ARG A 146 30.12 16.67 -0.14
C ARG A 146 29.55 15.37 -0.73
N ASN A 147 29.18 14.41 0.11
CA ASN A 147 28.60 13.15 -0.36
C ASN A 147 27.22 13.37 -1.03
N VAL A 148 26.39 14.26 -0.46
CA VAL A 148 25.11 14.63 -1.07
C VAL A 148 25.32 15.36 -2.41
N GLU A 149 26.28 16.27 -2.49
CA GLU A 149 26.63 16.95 -3.76
C GLU A 149 27.00 15.95 -4.87
N LEU A 150 27.90 15.00 -4.56
CA LEU A 150 28.33 13.95 -5.50
C LEU A 150 27.18 13.02 -5.87
N GLU A 151 26.30 12.67 -4.92
CA GLU A 151 25.11 11.88 -5.19
C GLU A 151 24.20 12.54 -6.22
N PHE A 152 23.91 13.84 -6.07
CA PHE A 152 23.10 14.61 -7.02
C PHE A 152 23.76 14.70 -8.39
N GLU A 153 25.08 14.87 -8.45
CA GLU A 153 25.84 14.88 -9.71
C GLU A 153 25.70 13.54 -10.44
N ARG A 154 25.97 12.43 -9.74
CA ARG A 154 25.98 11.07 -10.30
C ARG A 154 24.58 10.59 -10.72
N ASN A 155 23.54 10.98 -9.99
CA ASN A 155 22.18 10.46 -10.17
C ASN A 155 21.22 11.46 -10.84
N ARG A 156 21.74 12.52 -11.46
CA ARG A 156 20.95 13.62 -12.02
C ARG A 156 19.80 13.16 -12.94
N GLU A 157 20.07 12.21 -13.83
CA GLU A 157 19.06 11.70 -14.77
C GLU A 157 17.95 10.93 -14.06
N ARG A 158 18.32 10.05 -13.12
CA ARG A 158 17.39 9.27 -12.30
C ARG A 158 16.47 10.20 -11.51
N TYR A 159 17.02 11.25 -10.88
CA TYR A 159 16.22 12.20 -10.11
C TYR A 159 15.32 13.07 -10.99
N THR A 160 15.77 13.39 -12.21
CA THR A 160 14.95 14.09 -13.20
C THR A 160 13.73 13.25 -13.58
N LEU A 161 13.93 11.94 -13.82
CA LEU A 161 12.84 10.99 -14.09
C LEU A 161 11.86 10.89 -12.91
N LEU A 162 12.36 10.71 -11.69
CA LEU A 162 11.51 10.60 -10.49
C LEU A 162 10.73 11.90 -10.22
N ARG A 163 11.35 13.06 -10.45
CA ARG A 163 10.69 14.36 -10.34
C ARG A 163 9.61 14.56 -11.40
N TRP A 164 9.82 14.05 -12.62
CA TRP A 164 8.79 13.99 -13.63
C TRP A 164 7.65 13.08 -13.19
N ALA A 165 7.96 11.88 -12.67
CA ALA A 165 6.96 10.89 -12.25
C ALA A 165 6.04 11.41 -11.15
N GLN A 166 6.59 12.10 -10.14
CA GLN A 166 5.80 12.76 -9.08
C GLN A 166 4.77 13.76 -9.63
N ARG A 167 5.03 14.39 -10.78
CA ARG A 167 4.09 15.30 -11.43
C ARG A 167 3.15 14.58 -12.40
N ALA A 168 3.62 13.51 -13.02
CA ALA A 168 2.92 12.80 -14.08
C ALA A 168 1.90 11.78 -13.55
N PHE A 169 2.11 11.24 -12.35
CA PHE A 169 1.24 10.23 -11.74
C PHE A 169 0.55 10.78 -10.49
N ARG A 170 -0.76 10.56 -10.39
CA ARG A 170 -1.51 10.77 -9.14
C ARG A 170 -1.14 9.69 -8.14
N ASN A 171 -1.30 9.99 -6.85
CA ASN A 171 -0.98 9.06 -5.75
C ASN A 171 0.49 8.64 -5.70
N PHE A 172 1.40 9.35 -6.36
CA PHE A 172 2.82 9.05 -6.37
C PHE A 172 3.60 10.18 -5.71
N ARG A 173 4.35 9.87 -4.65
CA ARG A 173 5.18 10.82 -3.91
C ARG A 173 6.62 10.34 -3.89
N VAL A 174 7.56 11.28 -4.01
CA VAL A 174 8.99 11.05 -3.95
C VAL A 174 9.56 11.78 -2.73
N VAL A 175 10.16 11.03 -1.82
CA VAL A 175 10.96 11.56 -0.71
C VAL A 175 12.40 11.77 -1.23
N PRO A 176 12.93 13.00 -1.19
CA PRO A 176 14.25 13.31 -1.75
C PRO A 176 15.39 12.68 -0.94
N PRO A 177 16.61 12.60 -1.51
CA PRO A 177 17.77 12.07 -0.80
C PRO A 177 18.12 12.89 0.45
N GLY A 178 18.80 12.23 1.39
CA GLY A 178 19.24 12.85 2.64
C GLY A 178 18.17 13.00 3.73
N MET A 179 16.96 12.47 3.51
CA MET A 179 15.84 12.53 4.46
C MET A 179 15.73 11.31 5.38
N GLY A 180 16.65 10.34 5.25
CA GLY A 180 16.65 9.08 5.98
C GLY A 180 16.54 7.86 5.06
N ILE A 181 16.42 6.68 5.65
CA ILE A 181 16.25 5.41 4.95
C ILE A 181 14.77 4.99 4.91
N ILE A 182 14.38 4.24 3.88
CA ILE A 182 12.99 3.85 3.56
C ILE A 182 12.20 3.37 4.79
N HIS A 183 12.76 2.47 5.58
CA HIS A 183 12.06 1.87 6.72
C HIS A 183 11.96 2.81 7.93
N GLN A 184 12.98 3.63 8.17
CA GLN A 184 12.94 4.63 9.22
C GLN A 184 11.93 5.73 8.88
N VAL A 185 12.00 6.27 7.66
CA VAL A 185 11.04 7.26 7.17
C VAL A 185 9.61 6.70 7.18
N ASN A 186 9.44 5.42 6.85
CA ASN A 186 8.14 4.77 6.95
C ASN A 186 7.63 4.75 8.39
N LEU A 187 8.42 4.29 9.36
CA LEU A 187 8.01 4.20 10.76
C LEU A 187 7.75 5.57 11.41
N GLU A 188 8.56 6.58 11.08
CA GLU A 188 8.51 7.88 11.75
C GLU A 188 7.56 8.89 11.08
N TYR A 189 7.22 8.70 9.79
CA TYR A 189 6.49 9.72 9.04
C TYR A 189 5.39 9.20 8.10
N LEU A 190 5.57 8.05 7.45
CA LEU A 190 4.60 7.58 6.42
C LEU A 190 3.52 6.65 6.99
N ALA A 191 3.86 5.86 8.01
CA ALA A 191 2.96 4.87 8.59
C ALA A 191 1.77 5.56 9.25
N ARG A 192 0.56 5.09 8.91
CA ARG A 192 -0.69 5.65 9.45
C ARG A 192 -1.29 4.79 10.53
N VAL A 193 -0.92 3.51 10.59
CA VAL A 193 -1.49 2.45 11.45
C VAL A 193 -2.96 2.15 11.12
N VAL A 194 -3.80 3.19 11.03
CA VAL A 194 -5.16 3.16 10.50
C VAL A 194 -5.24 4.16 9.35
N GLU A 195 -5.55 3.67 8.16
CA GLU A 195 -5.85 4.47 6.99
C GLU A 195 -7.30 4.99 7.09
N ALA A 196 -7.53 6.23 6.67
CA ALA A 196 -8.85 6.75 6.41
C ALA A 196 -8.92 7.23 4.95
N ARG A 197 -9.92 6.76 4.20
CA ARG A 197 -10.08 7.08 2.78
C ARG A 197 -11.53 7.35 2.45
N GLU A 198 -11.78 8.35 1.61
CA GLU A 198 -13.14 8.62 1.12
C GLU A 198 -13.51 7.58 0.06
N GLU A 199 -14.57 6.82 0.33
CA GLU A 199 -15.10 5.76 -0.53
C GLU A 199 -16.63 5.89 -0.55
N GLU A 200 -17.24 5.85 -1.74
CA GLU A 200 -18.71 5.95 -1.89
C GLU A 200 -19.35 7.18 -1.22
N GLY A 201 -18.61 8.28 -1.07
CA GLY A 201 -19.08 9.53 -0.44
C GLY A 201 -19.03 9.54 1.09
N ALA A 202 -18.37 8.56 1.72
CA ALA A 202 -18.12 8.52 3.16
C ALA A 202 -16.65 8.19 3.45
N TRP A 203 -16.15 8.63 4.61
CA TRP A 203 -14.81 8.23 5.06
C TRP A 203 -14.86 6.80 5.61
N THR A 204 -14.04 5.91 5.08
CA THR A 204 -13.85 4.54 5.58
C THR A 204 -12.51 4.44 6.29
N ALA A 205 -12.49 3.90 7.51
CA ALA A 205 -11.29 3.65 8.30
C ALA A 205 -10.95 2.14 8.32
N PHE A 206 -9.69 1.81 8.10
CA PHE A 206 -9.21 0.42 8.02
C PHE A 206 -7.71 0.32 8.33
N PRO A 207 -7.16 -0.86 8.65
CA PRO A 207 -5.74 -1.01 8.96
C PRO A 207 -4.81 -0.58 7.82
N ASP A 208 -3.76 0.15 8.15
CA ASP A 208 -2.66 0.43 7.22
C ASP A 208 -1.92 -0.87 6.89
N THR A 209 -1.80 -1.18 5.61
CA THR A 209 -1.13 -2.38 5.10
C THR A 209 -0.37 -2.03 3.85
N LEU A 210 0.84 -2.54 3.69
CA LEU A 210 1.66 -2.12 2.56
C LEU A 210 2.44 -3.28 1.96
N LEU A 211 2.78 -3.12 0.69
CA LEU A 211 3.80 -3.91 0.03
C LEU A 211 4.98 -3.00 -0.29
N GLY A 212 6.19 -3.54 -0.12
CA GLY A 212 7.43 -2.85 -0.42
C GLY A 212 8.20 -3.54 -1.52
N THR A 213 8.94 -2.76 -2.29
CA THR A 213 9.94 -3.28 -3.25
C THR A 213 11.33 -3.36 -2.61
N ASP A 214 11.37 -3.62 -1.31
CA ASP A 214 12.55 -3.84 -0.47
C ASP A 214 12.27 -4.99 0.51
N SER A 215 13.24 -5.89 0.70
CA SER A 215 13.07 -7.12 1.48
C SER A 215 12.92 -6.91 3.00
N HIS A 216 13.29 -5.75 3.54
CA HIS A 216 13.14 -5.44 4.96
C HIS A 216 11.81 -4.76 5.29
N THR A 217 10.93 -4.64 4.29
CA THR A 217 9.53 -4.21 4.48
C THR A 217 8.75 -5.27 5.24
#